data_AF-A0A9P7VUK8-F1
#
_entry.id   AF-A0A9P7VUK8-F1
#
_cell.length_a   1.000
_cell.length_b   1.000
_cell.length_c   1.000
_cell.angle_alpha   90.00
_cell.angle_beta   90.00
_cell.angle_gamma   90.00
#
_symmetry.space_group_name_H-M   'P 1'
#
loop_
_entity.id
_entity.type
_entity.pdbx_description
1 polymer ?
#
loop_
_entity_poly.entity_id
_entity_poly.type
_entity_poly.pdbx_seq_one_letter_code
_entity_poly.pdbx_strand_id
1 'polypeptide(L)'
;MLRSLLFCVLLGTCTIYYFKPQIRQSMSALLPSSSDLTAWRTRAQSHPYPDSYSPARANLALVVLRNSQVEHFDFTLAVFKDKVAIDANGNVLVLSEEDYANMMALAYQALDLPDTGSFGNTWRIEHPVIGKPIDRLLVAVGTDMKEVGVQGYDKEKKVLKNPVGDITELPSILSDLMEIVMKGRDGYTFYRNQVDPETVQKVKSIVAQT
;
A
#
# COMPACT_ATOMS: atom_id res chain seq x y z
N MET A 1 -50.49 -73.24 -23.12
CA MET A 1 -49.57 -73.58 -22.01
C MET A 1 -48.46 -72.53 -21.96
N LEU A 2 -48.01 -72.15 -20.75
CA LEU A 2 -46.63 -71.76 -20.33
C LEU A 2 -45.59 -71.45 -21.44
N ARG A 3 -44.69 -70.45 -21.41
CA ARG A 3 -44.12 -69.45 -20.46
C ARG A 3 -43.47 -68.34 -21.33
N SER A 4 -43.06 -67.14 -20.90
CA SER A 4 -43.23 -66.31 -19.69
C SER A 4 -42.75 -64.87 -20.03
N LEU A 5 -43.05 -63.88 -19.17
CA LEU A 5 -42.39 -62.56 -19.22
C LEU A 5 -41.18 -62.52 -18.28
N LEU A 6 -40.06 -61.96 -18.75
CA LEU A 6 -38.90 -61.65 -17.91
C LEU A 6 -38.84 -60.12 -17.70
N PHE A 7 -39.19 -59.66 -16.50
CA PHE A 7 -39.00 -58.26 -16.09
C PHE A 7 -37.62 -58.09 -15.44
N CYS A 8 -36.71 -57.37 -16.10
CA CYS A 8 -35.46 -56.92 -15.47
C CYS A 8 -35.71 -55.58 -14.77
N VAL A 9 -35.79 -55.61 -13.44
CA VAL A 9 -35.79 -54.40 -12.60
C VAL A 9 -34.34 -54.03 -12.28
N LEU A 10 -33.87 -52.91 -12.85
CA LEU A 10 -32.57 -52.32 -12.49
C LEU A 10 -32.75 -51.41 -11.26
N LEU A 11 -32.24 -51.85 -10.12
CA LEU A 11 -32.16 -51.04 -8.90
C LEU A 11 -31.01 -50.04 -9.03
N GLY A 12 -31.33 -48.80 -9.38
CA GLY A 12 -30.38 -47.68 -9.36
C GLY A 12 -30.07 -47.27 -7.92
N THR A 13 -28.84 -47.53 -7.46
CA THR A 13 -28.34 -47.06 -6.17
C THR A 13 -28.12 -45.54 -6.20
N CYS A 14 -28.96 -44.79 -5.48
CA CYS A 14 -28.82 -43.33 -5.39
C CYS A 14 -27.72 -42.96 -4.38
N THR A 15 -26.51 -42.67 -4.87
CA THR A 15 -25.39 -42.22 -4.03
C THR A 15 -25.62 -40.78 -3.58
N ILE A 16 -26.14 -40.60 -2.36
CA ILE A 16 -26.33 -39.29 -1.75
C ILE A 16 -24.94 -38.72 -1.42
N TYR A 17 -24.44 -37.83 -2.29
CA TYR A 17 -23.25 -37.03 -2.00
C TYR A 17 -23.56 -36.06 -0.86
N TYR A 18 -23.03 -36.36 0.33
CA TYR A 18 -23.00 -35.42 1.45
C TYR A 18 -22.12 -34.22 1.11
N PHE A 19 -22.73 -33.21 0.50
CA PHE A 19 -22.11 -31.91 0.27
C PHE A 19 -21.91 -31.21 1.62
N LYS A 20 -20.76 -31.43 2.26
CA LYS A 20 -20.37 -30.65 3.44
C LYS A 20 -20.26 -29.19 3.00
N PRO A 21 -21.08 -28.26 3.51
CA PRO A 21 -20.87 -26.85 3.24
C PRO A 21 -19.52 -26.46 3.85
N GLN A 22 -18.54 -26.22 2.99
CA GLN A 22 -17.24 -25.73 3.41
C GLN A 22 -17.45 -24.31 3.93
N ILE A 23 -17.55 -24.19 5.26
CA ILE A 23 -17.66 -22.91 5.95
C ILE A 23 -16.46 -22.09 5.51
N ARG A 24 -16.70 -21.07 4.65
CA ARG A 24 -15.73 -20.01 4.41
C ARG A 24 -15.56 -19.31 5.75
N GLN A 25 -14.49 -19.67 6.47
CA GLN A 25 -13.98 -18.80 7.51
C GLN A 25 -13.65 -17.49 6.83
N SER A 26 -14.46 -16.46 7.09
CA SER A 26 -14.10 -15.10 6.76
C SER A 26 -12.88 -14.79 7.60
N MET A 27 -11.69 -14.89 7.00
CA MET A 27 -10.47 -14.32 7.57
C MET A 27 -10.56 -12.80 7.45
N SER A 28 -11.47 -12.22 8.22
CA SER A 28 -11.29 -10.89 8.78
C SER A 28 -10.15 -11.00 9.80
N ALA A 29 -8.94 -11.19 9.28
CA ALA A 29 -7.73 -10.84 10.02
C ALA A 29 -7.89 -9.36 10.34
N LEU A 30 -8.10 -9.07 11.63
CA LEU A 30 -8.09 -7.69 12.11
C LEU A 30 -6.69 -7.16 11.79
N LEU A 31 -6.61 -6.27 10.80
CA LEU A 31 -5.38 -5.52 10.56
C LEU A 31 -5.02 -4.81 11.87
N PRO A 32 -3.76 -4.90 12.33
CA PRO A 32 -3.34 -4.17 13.52
C PRO A 32 -3.61 -2.68 13.30
N SER A 33 -4.05 -1.99 14.36
CA SER A 33 -4.37 -0.56 14.26
C SER A 33 -3.14 0.23 13.82
N SER A 34 -3.34 1.32 13.08
CA SER A 34 -2.26 2.18 12.58
C SER A 34 -1.29 2.62 13.68
N SER A 35 -1.77 2.79 14.91
CA SER A 35 -0.95 3.06 16.11
C SER A 35 0.19 2.05 16.33
N ASP A 36 -0.02 0.76 16.05
CA ASP A 36 1.03 -0.27 16.18
C ASP A 36 1.95 -0.28 14.94
N LEU A 37 1.37 -0.14 13.75
CA LEU A 37 2.14 -0.12 12.50
C LEU A 37 3.06 1.11 12.38
N THR A 38 2.72 2.25 12.98
CA THR A 38 3.62 3.43 13.01
C THR A 38 4.91 3.21 13.78
N ALA A 39 5.03 2.14 14.58
CA ALA A 39 6.26 1.76 15.26
C ALA A 39 7.23 0.93 14.37
N TRP A 40 6.88 0.67 13.09
CA TRP A 40 7.70 -0.14 12.17
C TRP A 40 9.18 0.30 12.13
N ARG A 41 9.45 1.61 12.16
CA ARG A 41 10.82 2.16 12.07
C ARG A 41 11.67 1.86 13.32
N THR A 42 11.04 1.64 14.47
CA THR A 42 11.71 1.23 15.72
C THR A 42 11.95 -0.28 15.75
N ARG A 43 11.10 -1.07 15.07
CA ARG A 43 11.27 -2.53 14.91
C ARG A 43 12.23 -2.92 13.78
N ALA A 44 12.31 -2.09 12.75
CA ALA A 44 13.17 -2.31 11.59
C ALA A 44 14.65 -2.31 11.97
N GLN A 45 15.41 -3.20 11.35
CA GLN A 45 16.85 -3.33 11.57
C GLN A 45 17.60 -2.63 10.43
N SER A 46 18.79 -2.08 10.69
CA SER A 46 19.65 -1.62 9.60
C SER A 46 20.01 -2.80 8.69
N HIS A 47 19.99 -2.58 7.37
CA HIS A 47 20.45 -3.59 6.41
C HIS A 47 21.92 -3.94 6.69
N PRO A 48 22.33 -5.24 6.69
CA PRO A 48 23.69 -5.64 7.07
C PRO A 48 24.81 -5.01 6.22
N TYR A 49 24.49 -4.63 4.98
CA TYR A 49 25.40 -3.99 4.04
C TYR A 49 24.66 -2.83 3.34
N PRO A 50 24.46 -1.68 3.99
CA PRO A 50 23.56 -0.64 3.49
C PRO A 50 24.12 0.03 2.23
N ASP A 51 25.43 0.32 2.21
CA ASP A 51 26.10 1.02 1.11
C ASP A 51 26.16 0.20 -0.19
N SER A 52 26.11 -1.13 -0.07
CA SER A 52 26.09 -2.05 -1.22
C SER A 52 24.67 -2.42 -1.69
N TYR A 53 23.62 -1.97 -1.00
CA TYR A 53 22.25 -2.26 -1.42
C TYR A 53 21.95 -1.54 -2.74
N SER A 54 21.51 -2.30 -3.74
CA SER A 54 21.22 -1.80 -5.09
C SER A 54 19.71 -1.85 -5.34
N PRO A 55 18.97 -0.74 -5.17
CA PRO A 55 17.53 -0.74 -5.38
C PRO A 55 17.21 -0.98 -6.85
N ALA A 56 16.45 -2.04 -7.14
CA ALA A 56 16.08 -2.43 -8.49
C ALA A 56 14.60 -2.13 -8.77
N ARG A 57 14.30 -1.58 -9.96
CA ARG A 57 12.91 -1.29 -10.39
C ARG A 57 11.99 -2.50 -10.29
N ALA A 58 12.45 -3.67 -10.73
CA ALA A 58 11.70 -4.92 -10.68
C ALA A 58 11.37 -5.38 -9.24
N ASN A 59 12.15 -4.94 -8.24
CA ASN A 59 11.93 -5.24 -6.83
C ASN A 59 11.12 -4.17 -6.10
N LEU A 60 10.83 -3.02 -6.69
CA LEU A 60 10.02 -2.00 -6.02
C LEU A 60 8.59 -2.51 -5.80
N ALA A 61 8.06 -2.35 -4.59
CA ALA A 61 6.71 -2.75 -4.19
C ALA A 61 5.83 -1.53 -3.90
N LEU A 62 6.37 -0.54 -3.19
CA LEU A 62 5.73 0.74 -2.87
C LEU A 62 6.78 1.85 -2.96
N VAL A 63 6.41 3.02 -3.48
CA VAL A 63 7.16 4.25 -3.28
C VAL A 63 6.22 5.41 -2.99
N VAL A 64 6.60 6.25 -2.03
CA VAL A 64 5.90 7.45 -1.63
C VAL A 64 6.76 8.65 -1.96
N LEU A 65 6.27 9.49 -2.89
CA LEU A 65 6.89 10.74 -3.31
C LEU A 65 6.10 11.92 -2.76
N ARG A 66 6.78 13.04 -2.50
CA ARG A 66 6.18 14.26 -1.97
C ARG A 66 6.38 15.42 -2.94
N ASN A 67 5.28 16.02 -3.37
CA ASN A 67 5.27 17.20 -4.22
C ASN A 67 4.77 18.40 -3.42
N SER A 68 5.64 19.37 -3.13
CA SER A 68 5.29 20.64 -2.50
C SER A 68 5.77 21.84 -3.34
N GLN A 69 5.45 23.06 -2.91
CA GLN A 69 5.95 24.30 -3.53
C GLN A 69 7.44 24.55 -3.29
N VAL A 70 8.05 23.89 -2.30
CA VAL A 70 9.47 24.06 -1.93
C VAL A 70 10.30 22.77 -2.14
N GLU A 71 9.63 21.62 -2.10
CA GLU A 71 10.15 20.27 -2.28
C GLU A 71 9.48 19.66 -3.52
N HIS A 72 10.03 19.93 -4.70
CA HIS A 72 9.52 19.35 -5.94
C HIS A 72 10.08 17.93 -6.11
N PHE A 73 9.20 16.92 -6.20
CA PHE A 73 9.58 15.50 -6.38
C PHE A 73 10.52 14.98 -5.27
N ASP A 74 10.21 15.34 -4.03
CA ASP A 74 10.92 14.81 -2.87
C ASP A 74 10.48 13.39 -2.52
N PHE A 75 11.21 12.74 -1.63
CA PHE A 75 11.10 11.32 -1.31
C PHE A 75 10.71 11.09 0.15
N THR A 76 9.75 10.20 0.38
CA THR A 76 9.28 9.85 1.74
C THR A 76 9.76 8.47 2.14
N LEU A 77 9.48 7.48 1.29
CA LEU A 77 9.72 6.07 1.58
C LEU A 77 9.72 5.27 0.27
N ALA A 78 10.59 4.27 0.14
CA ALA A 78 10.42 3.16 -0.79
C ALA A 78 10.48 1.84 -0.04
N VAL A 79 9.71 0.86 -0.50
CA VAL A 79 9.67 -0.51 0.04
C VAL A 79 9.82 -1.48 -1.13
N PHE A 80 10.64 -2.50 -0.92
CA PHE A 80 11.04 -3.48 -1.92
C PHE A 80 10.52 -4.88 -1.55
N LYS A 81 10.40 -5.76 -2.54
CA LYS A 81 9.84 -7.13 -2.42
C LYS A 81 10.67 -8.06 -1.53
N ASP A 82 11.92 -7.70 -1.26
CA ASP A 82 12.83 -8.34 -0.31
C ASP A 82 12.66 -7.83 1.14
N LYS A 83 11.65 -6.97 1.38
CA LYS A 83 11.32 -6.30 2.65
C LYS A 83 12.32 -5.24 3.07
N VAL A 84 13.21 -4.81 2.18
CA VAL A 84 14.02 -3.62 2.39
C VAL A 84 13.16 -2.36 2.24
N ALA A 85 13.35 -1.40 3.13
CA ALA A 85 12.81 -0.06 3.05
C ALA A 85 13.95 0.97 2.98
N ILE A 86 13.76 2.03 2.21
CA ILE A 86 14.66 3.18 2.14
C ILE A 86 13.85 4.42 2.58
N ASP A 87 14.30 5.07 3.66
CA ASP A 87 13.63 6.25 4.23
C ASP A 87 14.15 7.58 3.64
N ALA A 88 13.50 8.70 3.95
CA ALA A 88 13.86 10.02 3.41
C ALA A 88 15.29 10.48 3.76
N ASN A 89 15.90 9.90 4.79
CA ASN A 89 17.29 10.18 5.19
C ASN A 89 18.28 9.25 4.47
N GLY A 90 17.81 8.34 3.61
CA GLY A 90 18.62 7.37 2.89
C GLY A 90 19.00 6.13 3.71
N ASN A 91 18.41 5.93 4.89
CA ASN A 91 18.65 4.74 5.69
C ASN A 91 18.11 3.51 4.96
N VAL A 92 18.95 2.48 4.78
CA VAL A 92 18.53 1.17 4.26
C VAL A 92 18.15 0.29 5.45
N LEU A 93 16.87 0.00 5.58
CA LEU A 93 16.24 -0.71 6.70
C LEU A 93 15.63 -2.03 6.22
N VAL A 94 15.57 -3.03 7.08
CA VAL A 94 14.89 -4.30 6.84
C VAL A 94 13.64 -4.33 7.71
N LEU A 95 12.47 -4.40 7.08
CA LEU A 95 11.19 -4.52 7.76
C LEU A 95 11.01 -5.91 8.35
N SER A 96 10.23 -6.02 9.43
CA SER A 96 9.71 -7.31 9.86
C SER A 96 8.74 -7.88 8.81
N GLU A 97 8.53 -9.20 8.81
CA GLU A 97 7.55 -9.86 7.93
C GLU A 97 6.16 -9.23 8.08
N GLU A 98 5.77 -8.96 9.33
CA GLU A 98 4.49 -8.39 9.71
C GLU A 98 4.35 -6.91 9.29
N ASP A 99 5.37 -6.08 9.53
CA ASP A 99 5.37 -4.68 9.12
C ASP A 99 5.26 -4.55 7.59
N TYR A 100 6.02 -5.36 6.84
CA TYR A 100 5.92 -5.40 5.38
C TYR A 100 4.54 -5.88 4.91
N ALA A 101 4.05 -7.00 5.43
CA ALA A 101 2.77 -7.58 5.00
C ALA A 101 1.60 -6.62 5.26
N ASN A 102 1.54 -6.00 6.44
CA ASN A 102 0.49 -5.06 6.79
C ASN A 102 0.57 -3.74 6.01
N MET A 103 1.78 -3.19 5.82
CA MET A 103 1.96 -1.97 5.03
C MET A 103 1.54 -2.20 3.57
N MET A 104 1.93 -3.33 2.98
CA MET A 104 1.53 -3.68 1.61
C MET A 104 0.03 -4.01 1.51
N ALA A 105 -0.56 -4.65 2.52
CA ALA A 105 -2.01 -4.90 2.54
C ALA A 105 -2.83 -3.61 2.54
N LEU A 106 -2.40 -2.59 3.30
CA LEU A 106 -3.02 -1.26 3.27
C LEU A 106 -2.77 -0.56 1.92
N ALA A 107 -1.57 -0.67 1.35
CA ALA A 107 -1.24 -0.11 0.05
C ALA A 107 -2.11 -0.69 -1.08
N TYR A 108 -2.36 -2.00 -1.09
CA TYR A 108 -3.26 -2.62 -2.07
C TYR A 108 -4.73 -2.23 -1.86
N GLN A 109 -5.23 -2.24 -0.61
CA GLN A 109 -6.60 -1.78 -0.32
C GLN A 109 -6.85 -0.33 -0.70
N ALA A 110 -5.82 0.54 -0.62
CA ALA A 110 -5.92 1.93 -1.08
C ALA A 110 -6.13 2.05 -2.60
N LEU A 111 -5.79 1.02 -3.39
CA LEU A 111 -6.05 0.97 -4.84
C LEU A 111 -7.48 0.52 -5.18
N ASP A 112 -8.19 -0.11 -4.25
CA ASP A 112 -9.59 -0.55 -4.41
C ASP A 112 -10.59 0.59 -4.10
N LEU A 113 -10.09 1.74 -3.63
CA LEU A 113 -10.87 2.96 -3.43
C LEU A 113 -11.34 3.55 -4.77
N PRO A 114 -12.50 4.23 -4.81
CA PRO A 114 -13.01 4.82 -6.04
C PRO A 114 -12.05 5.89 -6.60
N ASP A 115 -12.00 5.99 -7.93
CA ASP A 115 -11.24 7.03 -8.61
C ASP A 115 -11.82 8.42 -8.28
N THR A 116 -10.95 9.33 -7.84
CA THR A 116 -11.27 10.73 -7.55
C THR A 116 -11.59 11.56 -8.80
N GLY A 117 -11.37 11.01 -10.01
CA GLY A 117 -11.49 11.72 -11.28
C GLY A 117 -10.45 12.83 -11.47
N SER A 118 -9.37 12.80 -10.68
CA SER A 118 -8.41 13.89 -10.58
C SER A 118 -6.96 13.42 -10.79
N PHE A 119 -6.07 14.36 -11.16
CA PHE A 119 -4.66 14.05 -11.40
C PHE A 119 -4.03 13.24 -10.25
N GLY A 120 -3.32 12.16 -10.59
CA GLY A 120 -2.68 11.25 -9.63
C GLY A 120 -3.64 10.50 -8.71
N ASN A 121 -4.92 10.40 -9.09
CA ASN A 121 -6.00 9.89 -8.23
C ASN A 121 -5.96 10.52 -6.81
N THR A 122 -5.86 11.85 -6.76
CA THR A 122 -5.54 12.57 -5.52
C THR A 122 -6.76 12.91 -4.67
N TRP A 123 -6.84 12.31 -3.49
CA TRP A 123 -7.75 12.66 -2.40
C TRP A 123 -7.29 13.97 -1.74
N ARG A 124 -8.15 15.00 -1.69
CA ARG A 124 -7.77 16.34 -1.19
C ARG A 124 -8.47 16.63 0.12
N ILE A 125 -7.70 16.76 1.20
CA ILE A 125 -8.22 17.21 2.49
C ILE A 125 -8.46 18.72 2.42
N GLU A 126 -9.56 19.22 2.99
CA GLU A 126 -9.85 20.64 3.04
C GLU A 126 -8.95 21.35 4.06
N HIS A 127 -8.34 22.46 3.64
CA HIS A 127 -7.49 23.30 4.48
C HIS A 127 -7.74 24.78 4.17
N PRO A 128 -7.66 25.66 5.18
CA PRO A 128 -7.85 27.11 4.99
C PRO A 128 -6.73 27.79 4.18
N VAL A 129 -5.65 27.07 3.87
CA VAL A 129 -4.51 27.57 3.08
C VAL A 129 -4.26 26.68 1.88
N ILE A 130 -4.00 27.31 0.73
CA ILE A 130 -3.63 26.63 -0.52
C ILE A 130 -2.19 26.11 -0.49
N GLY A 131 -1.77 25.40 -1.54
CA GLY A 131 -0.37 24.98 -1.71
C GLY A 131 0.09 23.85 -0.80
N LYS A 132 -0.84 23.15 -0.11
CA LYS A 132 -0.54 21.95 0.67
C LYS A 132 0.12 20.87 -0.23
N PRO A 133 1.12 20.14 0.31
CA PRO A 133 1.85 19.11 -0.44
C PRO A 133 0.92 17.96 -0.85
N ILE A 134 1.28 17.31 -1.95
CA ILE A 134 0.66 16.07 -2.45
C ILE A 134 1.64 14.93 -2.20
N ASP A 135 1.25 13.98 -1.37
CA ASP A 135 1.94 12.71 -1.20
C ASP A 135 1.37 11.71 -2.22
N ARG A 136 2.21 11.24 -3.14
CA ARG A 136 1.85 10.29 -4.21
C ARG A 136 2.34 8.91 -3.80
N LEU A 137 1.42 7.97 -3.61
CA LEU A 137 1.71 6.58 -3.29
C LEU A 137 1.61 5.76 -4.57
N LEU A 138 2.74 5.24 -5.04
CA LEU A 138 2.82 4.39 -6.22
C LEU A 138 3.05 2.95 -5.75
N VAL A 139 2.13 2.06 -6.09
CA VAL A 139 2.10 0.65 -5.67
C VAL A 139 2.26 -0.25 -6.89
N ALA A 140 3.16 -1.24 -6.81
CA ALA A 140 3.44 -2.16 -7.92
C ALA A 140 2.29 -3.15 -8.13
N VAL A 141 1.76 -3.22 -9.36
CA VAL A 141 0.72 -4.18 -9.76
C VAL A 141 1.15 -4.84 -11.06
N GLY A 142 1.73 -6.03 -10.96
CA GLY A 142 2.35 -6.71 -12.09
C GLY A 142 3.64 -6.00 -12.54
N THR A 143 3.66 -5.50 -13.77
CA THR A 143 4.74 -4.66 -14.33
C THR A 143 4.55 -3.17 -14.08
N ASP A 144 3.33 -2.76 -13.74
CA ASP A 144 2.91 -1.36 -13.72
C ASP A 144 2.93 -0.81 -12.28
N MET A 145 2.87 0.50 -12.14
CA MET A 145 2.59 1.14 -10.84
C MET A 145 1.23 1.82 -10.92
N LYS A 146 0.34 1.51 -9.99
CA LYS A 146 -0.88 2.28 -9.77
C LYS A 146 -0.61 3.38 -8.76
N GLU A 147 -1.23 4.55 -8.98
CA GLU A 147 -1.05 5.72 -8.13
C GLU A 147 -2.34 6.03 -7.36
N VAL A 148 -2.18 6.38 -6.08
CA VAL A 148 -3.18 7.10 -5.29
C VAL A 148 -2.49 8.26 -4.57
N GLY A 149 -3.09 9.45 -4.62
CA GLY A 149 -2.53 10.65 -4.03
C GLY A 149 -3.30 11.10 -2.79
N VAL A 150 -2.62 11.74 -1.84
CA VAL A 150 -3.24 12.47 -0.73
C VAL A 150 -2.66 13.88 -0.67
N GLN A 151 -3.51 14.89 -0.88
CA GLN A 151 -3.13 16.30 -0.73
C GLN A 151 -3.46 16.81 0.66
N GLY A 152 -2.44 17.39 1.30
CA GLY A 152 -2.57 18.03 2.61
C GLY A 152 -2.86 17.02 3.71
N TYR A 153 -2.19 15.86 3.70
CA TYR A 153 -2.36 14.89 4.78
C TYR A 153 -2.11 15.53 6.16
N ASP A 154 -3.02 15.23 7.07
CA ASP A 154 -3.12 15.76 8.42
C ASP A 154 -3.74 14.65 9.27
N LYS A 155 -3.21 14.43 10.48
CA LYS A 155 -3.68 13.34 11.34
C LYS A 155 -5.09 13.62 11.87
N GLU A 156 -5.43 14.89 12.09
CA GLU A 156 -6.68 15.32 12.73
C GLU A 156 -7.74 15.72 11.70
N LYS A 157 -7.35 16.34 10.57
CA LYS A 157 -8.30 16.72 9.52
C LYS A 157 -8.54 15.58 8.54
N LYS A 158 -9.80 15.14 8.41
CA LYS A 158 -10.23 14.13 7.41
C LYS A 158 -11.18 14.66 6.35
N VAL A 159 -11.96 15.73 6.62
CA VAL A 159 -12.91 16.31 5.67
C VAL A 159 -12.26 16.60 4.31
N LEU A 160 -12.87 16.09 3.25
CA LEU A 160 -12.41 16.28 1.88
C LEU A 160 -12.90 17.61 1.32
N LYS A 161 -12.03 18.25 0.53
CA LYS A 161 -12.35 19.47 -0.23
C LYS A 161 -13.47 19.25 -1.25
N ASN A 162 -13.40 18.11 -1.94
CA ASN A 162 -14.41 17.62 -2.86
C ASN A 162 -14.74 16.19 -2.45
N PRO A 163 -16.01 15.84 -2.17
CA PRO A 163 -16.42 14.46 -1.94
C PRO A 163 -16.15 13.55 -3.15
N VAL A 164 -15.98 12.25 -2.90
CA VAL A 164 -15.77 11.22 -3.93
C VAL A 164 -16.94 10.24 -3.86
N GLY A 165 -17.96 10.48 -4.68
CA GLY A 165 -19.28 9.88 -4.48
C GLY A 165 -19.85 10.31 -3.12
N ASP A 166 -20.28 9.35 -2.31
CA ASP A 166 -20.79 9.59 -0.96
C ASP A 166 -19.69 9.78 0.11
N ILE A 167 -18.41 9.64 -0.26
CA ILE A 167 -17.28 9.75 0.67
C ILE A 167 -16.91 11.21 0.87
N THR A 168 -17.17 11.75 2.06
CA THR A 168 -16.90 13.15 2.45
C THR A 168 -15.64 13.33 3.31
N GLU A 169 -15.05 12.25 3.80
CA GLU A 169 -13.84 12.23 4.61
C GLU A 169 -12.79 11.27 4.02
N LEU A 170 -11.50 11.53 4.27
CA LEU A 170 -10.41 10.66 3.85
C LEU A 170 -10.63 9.24 4.40
N PRO A 171 -10.74 8.21 3.53
CA PRO A 171 -10.93 6.83 3.96
C PRO A 171 -9.89 6.40 5.00
N SER A 172 -10.31 5.64 6.02
CA SER A 172 -9.43 5.17 7.09
C SER A 172 -8.20 4.45 6.55
N ILE A 173 -8.37 3.60 5.52
CA ILE A 173 -7.29 2.89 4.82
C ILE A 173 -6.18 3.86 4.34
N LEU A 174 -6.55 5.00 3.73
CA LEU A 174 -5.59 6.02 3.31
C LEU A 174 -5.02 6.78 4.50
N SER A 175 -5.82 7.07 5.52
CA SER A 175 -5.33 7.73 6.74
C SER A 175 -4.27 6.89 7.46
N ASP A 176 -4.55 5.60 7.65
CA ASP A 176 -3.69 4.64 8.33
C ASP A 176 -2.40 4.40 7.54
N LEU A 177 -2.51 4.19 6.23
CA LEU A 177 -1.36 4.07 5.33
C LEU A 177 -0.50 5.34 5.36
N MET A 178 -1.12 6.52 5.32
CA MET A 178 -0.40 7.79 5.40
C MET A 178 0.32 7.98 6.73
N GLU A 179 -0.30 7.61 7.86
CA GLU A 179 0.38 7.68 9.16
C GLU A 179 1.63 6.77 9.21
N ILE A 180 1.54 5.58 8.61
CA ILE A 180 2.64 4.61 8.53
C ILE A 180 3.77 5.11 7.62
N VAL A 181 3.47 5.56 6.40
CA VAL A 181 4.53 5.94 5.43
C VAL A 181 5.19 7.27 5.77
N MET A 182 4.49 8.21 6.43
CA MET A 182 5.07 9.46 6.89
C MET A 182 6.21 9.25 7.91
N LYS A 183 6.26 8.09 8.60
CA LYS A 183 7.41 7.69 9.43
C LYS A 183 8.72 7.53 8.68
N GLY A 184 8.68 7.38 7.35
CA GLY A 184 9.86 7.47 6.50
C GLY A 184 10.56 8.85 6.56
N ARG A 185 9.87 9.89 7.04
CA ARG A 185 10.40 11.25 7.22
C ARG A 185 10.74 11.60 8.67
N ASP A 186 10.62 10.68 9.64
CA ASP A 186 10.96 10.98 11.04
C ASP A 186 12.46 11.36 11.16
N GLY A 187 12.73 12.59 11.58
CA GLY A 187 14.09 13.17 11.65
C GLY A 187 14.63 13.76 10.35
N TYR A 188 13.93 13.61 9.22
CA TYR A 188 14.29 14.29 7.98
C TYR A 188 14.06 15.80 8.11
N THR A 189 15.03 16.59 7.65
CA THR A 189 14.93 18.05 7.59
C THR A 189 15.27 18.52 6.18
N PHE A 190 14.34 19.21 5.52
CA PHE A 190 14.58 19.80 4.22
C PHE A 190 15.47 21.05 4.33
N TYR A 191 16.60 21.05 3.63
CA TYR A 191 17.43 22.23 3.44
C TYR A 191 17.55 22.55 1.94
N ARG A 192 17.21 23.79 1.56
CA ARG A 192 17.37 24.25 0.17
C ARG A 192 18.85 24.14 -0.25
N ASN A 193 19.08 23.47 -1.38
CA ASN A 193 20.40 23.12 -1.93
C ASN A 193 21.15 21.95 -1.23
N GLN A 194 20.53 21.22 -0.30
CA GLN A 194 21.09 19.94 0.12
C GLN A 194 20.97 18.92 -1.01
N VAL A 195 22.03 18.15 -1.21
CA VAL A 195 22.04 16.99 -2.12
C VAL A 195 21.42 15.81 -1.39
N ASP A 196 20.43 15.16 -2.00
CA ASP A 196 19.83 13.92 -1.48
C ASP A 196 20.91 12.85 -1.21
N PRO A 197 20.75 11.99 -0.19
CA PRO A 197 21.61 10.82 -0.02
C PRO A 197 21.68 9.98 -1.30
N GLU A 198 22.85 9.43 -1.62
CA GLU A 198 23.07 8.64 -2.86
C GLU A 198 22.03 7.52 -3.01
N THR A 199 21.67 6.86 -1.90
CA THR A 199 20.61 5.86 -1.80
C THR A 199 19.26 6.39 -2.28
N VAL A 200 18.87 7.61 -1.87
CA VAL A 200 17.63 8.27 -2.32
C VAL A 200 17.70 8.61 -3.81
N GLN A 201 18.86 9.07 -4.31
CA GLN A 201 19.06 9.33 -5.73
C GLN A 201 18.92 8.07 -6.59
N LYS A 202 19.47 6.93 -6.13
CA LYS A 202 19.29 5.62 -6.78
C LYS A 202 17.81 5.24 -6.86
N VAL A 203 17.04 5.46 -5.78
CA VAL A 203 15.58 5.22 -5.77
C VAL A 203 14.85 6.17 -6.73
N LYS A 204 15.10 7.48 -6.68
CA LYS A 204 14.49 8.45 -7.62
C LYS A 204 14.79 8.07 -9.08
N SER A 205 16.00 7.60 -9.37
CA SER A 205 16.44 7.17 -10.70
C SER A 205 15.70 5.93 -11.24
N ILE A 206 15.37 4.95 -10.40
CA ILE A 206 14.56 3.78 -10.85
C ILE A 206 13.08 4.11 -10.98
N VAL A 207 12.58 5.13 -10.28
CA VAL A 207 11.18 5.58 -10.41
C VAL A 207 10.98 6.40 -11.68
N ALA A 208 11.97 7.21 -12.07
CA ALA A 208 11.93 8.01 -13.30
C ALA A 208 12.01 7.20 -14.62
N GLN A 209 11.99 5.87 -14.56
CA GLN A 209 11.99 4.96 -15.72
C GLN A 209 10.56 4.57 -16.19
N THR A 210 9.52 5.18 -15.61
CA THR A 210 8.12 5.13 -16.09
C THR A 210 7.86 6.13 -17.21
#